data_AF-A0A174U5D9-F1
#
_entry.id   AF-A0A174U5D9-F1
#
_cell.length_a   1.000
_cell.length_b   1.000
_cell.length_c   1.000
_cell.angle_alpha   90.00
_cell.angle_beta   90.00
_cell.angle_gamma   90.00
#
_symmetry.space_group_name_H-M   'P 1'
#
loop_
_entity.id
_entity.type
_entity.pdbx_description
1 polymer ?
#
loop_
_entity_poly.entity_id
_entity_poly.type
_entity_poly.pdbx_seq_one_letter_code
_entity_poly.pdbx_strand_id
1 'polypeptide(L)'
;MVREAKPRKDYINHFRQSKPLEGIYLSDFIRETVEKKSQRKPSNSLAVYSALIGHINSFSAEYDCDIFTNSVTEEFIEDFIIYLENVGLRHNTIVGYIMKLQSMVRKASQYNYAVDPTYNQIDLHLEDTFAVFLSMNEITRIYYYKFRKQDSRRAKEKIRDLFVVGCLTALRYSDYSTLTQDNFQNDFIVKRTKKTNVTVKVPMHDYVREIIAKYGGNIPNGLCIQYFNKYLKLIMHEIGLTDKITYSYTVGGKIKTVTKEKWELICSHTARRSAATNLYLTGRMKTLEIMRLTGHKTEQNFFRYIRLTSDDTARSISGDMFFRK
;
A
#
# COMPACT_ATOMS: atom_id res chain seq x y z
N MET A 1 39.65 39.31 17.70
CA MET A 1 38.42 38.80 17.04
C MET A 1 37.55 38.14 18.10
N VAL A 2 36.51 38.84 18.56
CA VAL A 2 35.54 38.31 19.52
C VAL A 2 34.69 37.29 18.77
N ARG A 3 34.78 36.00 19.15
CA ARG A 3 33.86 34.99 18.62
C ARG A 3 32.50 35.22 19.30
N GLU A 4 31.53 35.72 18.54
CA GLU A 4 30.12 35.70 18.95
C GLU A 4 29.74 34.27 19.35
N ALA A 5 29.44 34.08 20.64
CA ALA A 5 29.03 32.80 21.17
C ALA A 5 27.61 32.49 20.67
N LYS A 6 27.50 31.68 19.62
CA LYS A 6 26.21 31.09 19.24
C LYS A 6 25.65 30.34 20.45
N PRO A 7 24.35 30.48 20.78
CA PRO A 7 23.75 29.75 21.88
C PRO A 7 24.01 28.25 21.69
N ARG A 8 24.52 27.60 22.74
CA ARG A 8 24.76 26.16 22.74
C ARG A 8 23.43 25.47 22.50
N LYS A 9 23.40 24.54 21.54
CA LYS A 9 22.23 23.68 21.35
C LYS A 9 22.29 22.64 22.45
N ASP A 10 21.34 22.69 23.38
CA ASP A 10 21.23 21.68 24.43
C ASP A 10 20.92 20.32 23.80
N TYR A 11 21.86 19.39 23.96
CA TYR A 11 21.71 18.01 23.52
C TYR A 11 21.36 17.16 24.73
N ILE A 12 20.11 16.70 24.79
CA ILE A 12 19.64 15.78 25.83
C ILE A 12 19.73 14.36 25.28
N ASN A 13 20.64 13.56 25.86
CA ASN A 13 20.69 12.12 25.63
C ASN A 13 20.08 11.40 26.84
N HIS A 14 19.00 10.66 26.61
CA HIS A 14 18.39 9.82 27.64
C HIS A 14 19.24 8.55 27.82
N PHE A 15 20.36 8.67 28.54
CA PHE A 15 21.11 7.50 29.01
C PHE A 15 20.21 6.67 29.93
N ARG A 16 20.29 5.33 29.85
CA ARG A 16 19.60 4.45 30.79
C ARG A 16 20.10 4.74 32.21
N GLN A 17 19.25 5.37 33.01
CA GLN A 17 19.49 5.56 34.44
C GLN A 17 19.04 4.29 35.19
N SER A 18 19.50 4.11 36.43
CA SER A 18 19.11 2.94 37.25
C SER A 18 17.63 2.89 37.61
N LYS A 19 16.96 4.06 37.62
CA LYS A 19 15.51 4.19 37.76
C LYS A 19 14.89 4.72 36.45
N PRO A 20 13.71 4.22 36.04
CA PRO A 20 12.97 4.81 34.94
C PRO A 20 12.58 6.26 35.23
N LEU A 21 12.53 7.08 34.19
CA LEU A 21 11.90 8.41 34.22
C LEU A 21 10.39 8.25 34.42
N GLU A 22 9.74 9.27 34.98
CA GLU A 22 8.28 9.32 35.07
C GLU A 22 7.63 9.18 33.69
N GLY A 23 6.42 8.62 33.67
CA GLY A 23 5.63 8.53 32.45
C GLY A 23 5.29 9.91 31.91
N ILE A 24 5.30 10.05 30.59
CA ILE A 24 4.92 11.29 29.91
C ILE A 24 3.67 11.05 29.06
N TYR A 25 2.96 12.12 28.70
CA TYR A 25 1.80 12.02 27.83
C TYR A 25 2.15 11.29 26.54
N LEU A 26 1.40 10.22 26.26
CA LEU A 26 1.69 9.30 25.17
C LEU A 26 1.61 10.00 23.81
N SER A 27 0.61 10.85 23.63
CA SER A 27 0.39 11.62 22.40
C SER A 27 1.57 12.57 22.10
N ASP A 28 2.10 13.23 23.12
CA ASP A 28 3.26 14.12 23.01
C ASP A 28 4.54 13.35 22.71
N PHE A 29 4.77 12.24 23.41
CA PHE A 29 5.90 11.36 23.13
C PHE A 29 5.90 10.87 21.68
N ILE A 30 4.75 10.43 21.17
CA ILE A 30 4.60 9.98 19.78
C ILE A 30 4.90 11.14 18.83
N ARG A 31 4.34 12.32 19.07
CA ARG A 31 4.53 13.51 18.23
C ARG A 31 6.01 13.87 18.10
N GLU A 32 6.71 14.08 19.21
CA GLU A 32 8.13 14.44 19.21
C GLU A 32 8.98 13.37 18.53
N THR A 33 8.69 12.10 18.82
CA THR A 33 9.43 10.96 18.26
C THR A 33 9.27 10.88 16.75
N VAL A 34 8.08 11.19 16.25
CA VAL A 34 7.73 11.16 14.84
C VAL A 34 8.29 12.36 14.10
N GLU A 35 8.33 13.55 14.71
CA GLU A 35 8.97 14.76 14.17
C GLU A 35 10.49 14.58 14.03
N LYS A 36 11.16 14.08 15.08
CA LYS A 36 12.60 13.76 14.99
C LYS A 36 12.89 12.74 13.87
N LYS A 37 11.97 11.80 13.63
CA LYS A 37 12.10 10.81 12.55
C LYS A 37 11.85 11.41 11.17
N SER A 38 10.89 12.32 11.03
CA SER A 38 10.55 12.93 9.74
C SER A 38 11.65 13.83 9.21
N GLN A 39 12.38 14.54 10.09
CA GLN A 39 13.57 15.32 9.74
C GLN A 39 14.67 14.47 9.09
N ARG A 40 14.81 13.20 9.51
CA ARG A 40 15.80 12.28 8.95
C ARG A 40 15.33 11.60 7.67
N LYS A 41 14.03 11.33 7.55
CA LYS A 41 13.45 10.61 6.41
C LYS A 41 11.98 11.01 6.20
N PRO A 42 11.69 11.90 5.25
CA PRO A 42 10.33 12.24 4.88
C PRO A 42 9.59 10.97 4.43
N SER A 43 8.50 10.64 5.10
CA SER A 43 7.72 9.44 4.78
C SER A 43 6.23 9.67 5.04
N ASN A 44 5.38 9.00 4.26
CA ASN A 44 3.93 9.00 4.45
C ASN A 44 3.48 8.39 5.80
N SER A 45 4.41 7.91 6.64
CA SER A 45 4.12 7.40 7.98
C SER A 45 3.57 8.49 8.90
N LEU A 46 3.88 9.77 8.65
CA LEU A 46 3.40 10.91 9.48
C LEU A 46 1.88 10.91 9.63
N ALA A 47 1.15 10.83 8.51
CA ALA A 47 -0.31 10.88 8.51
C ALA A 47 -0.93 9.76 9.36
N VAL A 48 -0.30 8.59 9.40
CA VAL A 48 -0.79 7.45 10.19
C VAL A 48 -0.59 7.69 11.69
N TYR A 49 0.54 8.28 12.09
CA TYR A 49 0.77 8.65 13.49
C TYR A 49 -0.12 9.82 13.92
N SER A 50 -0.36 10.80 13.04
CA SER A 50 -1.31 11.89 13.32
C SER A 50 -2.73 11.37 13.55
N ALA A 51 -3.19 10.42 12.73
CA ALA A 51 -4.50 9.78 12.93
C ALA A 51 -4.56 8.97 14.23
N LEU A 52 -3.50 8.20 14.55
CA LEU A 52 -3.39 7.48 15.82
C LEU A 52 -3.44 8.44 17.02
N ILE A 53 -2.68 9.53 17.01
CA ILE A 53 -2.72 10.57 18.05
C ILE A 53 -4.14 11.14 18.18
N GLY A 54 -4.82 11.40 17.06
CA GLY A 54 -6.20 11.85 17.06
C GLY A 54 -7.12 10.88 17.82
N HIS A 55 -7.03 9.58 17.54
CA HIS A 55 -7.81 8.57 18.25
C HIS A 55 -7.45 8.44 19.74
N ILE A 56 -6.16 8.53 20.09
CA ILE A 56 -5.71 8.53 21.50
C ILE A 56 -6.32 9.72 22.25
N ASN A 57 -6.29 10.91 21.66
CA ASN A 57 -6.85 12.12 22.28
C ASN A 57 -8.38 12.06 22.36
N SER A 58 -9.05 11.49 21.36
CA SER A 58 -10.50 11.30 21.40
C SER A 58 -10.92 10.28 22.47
N PHE A 59 -10.17 9.18 22.63
CA PHE A 59 -10.39 8.22 23.72
C PHE A 59 -10.18 8.89 25.08
N SER A 60 -9.08 9.62 25.26
CA SER A 60 -8.79 10.37 26.48
C SER A 60 -9.93 11.34 26.85
N ALA A 61 -10.48 12.06 25.88
CA ALA A 61 -11.60 12.97 26.10
C ALA A 61 -12.94 12.26 26.36
N GLU A 62 -13.20 11.10 25.76
CA GLU A 62 -14.45 10.33 25.95
C GLU A 62 -14.51 9.68 27.33
N TYR A 63 -13.39 9.16 27.82
CA TYR A 63 -13.28 8.46 29.10
C TYR A 63 -12.71 9.33 30.23
N ASP A 64 -12.50 10.63 29.99
CA ASP A 64 -11.92 11.60 30.93
C ASP A 64 -10.66 11.06 31.64
N CYS A 65 -9.70 10.57 30.85
CA CYS A 65 -8.50 9.93 31.37
C CYS A 65 -7.23 10.45 30.69
N ASP A 66 -6.16 10.60 31.48
CA ASP A 66 -4.84 10.95 30.98
C ASP A 66 -4.05 9.69 30.60
N ILE A 67 -3.61 9.64 29.34
CA ILE A 67 -2.90 8.49 28.79
C ILE A 67 -1.40 8.76 28.78
N PHE A 68 -0.68 8.19 29.75
CA PHE A 68 0.77 8.24 29.85
C PHE A 68 1.43 7.00 29.26
N THR A 69 2.75 7.03 29.05
CA THR A 69 3.52 5.88 28.56
C THR A 69 3.44 4.65 29.47
N ASN A 70 3.23 4.84 30.77
CA ASN A 70 3.04 3.78 31.77
C ASN A 70 1.58 3.38 32.00
N SER A 71 0.61 4.11 31.41
CA SER A 71 -0.82 3.76 31.48
C SER A 71 -1.23 2.75 30.40
N VAL A 72 -0.34 2.41 29.46
CA VAL A 72 -0.64 1.48 28.37
C VAL A 72 -0.46 0.04 28.83
N THR A 73 -1.46 -0.48 29.51
CA THR A 73 -1.57 -1.90 29.92
C THR A 73 -2.18 -2.75 28.80
N GLU A 74 -2.20 -4.07 29.00
CA GLU A 74 -3.02 -4.99 28.19
C GLU A 74 -4.50 -4.56 28.17
N GLU A 75 -5.09 -4.34 29.34
CA GLU A 75 -6.49 -3.88 29.50
C GLU A 75 -6.77 -2.59 28.70
N PHE A 76 -5.91 -1.58 28.81
CA PHE A 76 -6.05 -0.35 28.02
C PHE A 76 -6.07 -0.62 26.52
N ILE A 77 -5.24 -1.55 26.02
CA ILE A 77 -5.20 -1.87 24.60
C ILE A 77 -6.49 -2.57 24.16
N GLU A 78 -7.06 -3.46 24.99
CA GLU A 78 -8.36 -4.10 24.72
C GLU A 78 -9.47 -3.05 24.63
N ASP A 79 -9.56 -2.16 25.62
CA ASP A 79 -10.54 -1.07 25.64
C ASP A 79 -10.35 -0.13 24.44
N PHE A 80 -9.10 0.18 24.10
CA PHE A 80 -8.80 1.02 22.95
C PHE A 80 -9.16 0.33 21.63
N ILE A 81 -9.02 -0.99 21.51
CA ILE A 81 -9.50 -1.75 20.35
C ILE A 81 -11.03 -1.63 20.25
N ILE A 82 -11.76 -1.87 21.35
CA ILE A 82 -13.22 -1.78 21.40
C ILE A 82 -13.68 -0.37 21.00
N TYR A 83 -13.03 0.67 21.51
CA TYR A 83 -13.28 2.04 21.08
C TYR A 83 -13.07 2.23 19.57
N LEU A 84 -11.96 1.77 19.01
CA LEU A 84 -11.68 1.90 17.58
C LEU A 84 -12.69 1.12 16.72
N GLU A 85 -13.22 0.01 17.23
CA GLU A 85 -14.31 -0.72 16.62
C GLU A 85 -15.64 0.06 16.68
N ASN A 86 -15.97 0.68 17.80
CA ASN A 86 -17.15 1.51 17.96
C ASN A 86 -17.13 2.75 17.04
N VAL A 87 -15.95 3.32 16.79
CA VAL A 87 -15.73 4.37 15.77
C VAL A 87 -15.97 3.84 14.34
N GLY A 88 -16.04 2.53 14.14
CA GLY A 88 -16.34 1.90 12.86
C GLY A 88 -15.11 1.73 11.96
N LEU A 89 -13.91 1.60 12.54
CA LEU A 89 -12.70 1.36 11.77
C LEU A 89 -12.66 -0.06 11.20
N ARG A 90 -11.88 -0.23 10.12
CA ARG A 90 -11.56 -1.55 9.55
C ARG A 90 -10.60 -2.29 10.46
N HIS A 91 -10.78 -3.61 10.62
CA HIS A 91 -9.90 -4.46 11.42
C HIS A 91 -8.42 -4.24 11.11
N ASN A 92 -8.01 -4.35 9.84
CA ASN A 92 -6.61 -4.12 9.45
C ASN A 92 -6.08 -2.70 9.74
N THR A 93 -6.96 -1.71 9.83
CA THR A 93 -6.58 -0.36 10.29
C THR A 93 -6.30 -0.36 11.78
N ILE A 94 -7.18 -1.00 12.57
CA ILE A 94 -7.03 -1.16 14.02
C ILE A 94 -5.73 -1.89 14.34
N VAL A 95 -5.52 -3.08 13.76
CA VAL A 95 -4.25 -3.84 13.91
C VAL A 95 -3.05 -2.95 13.57
N GLY A 96 -3.13 -2.20 12.45
CA GLY A 96 -2.08 -1.27 12.05
C GLY A 96 -1.81 -0.14 13.05
N TYR A 97 -2.82 0.33 13.78
CA TYR A 97 -2.70 1.32 14.85
C TYR A 97 -2.11 0.70 16.12
N ILE A 98 -2.63 -0.43 16.57
CA ILE A 98 -2.12 -1.14 17.77
C ILE A 98 -0.64 -1.51 17.61
N MET A 99 -0.23 -2.07 16.46
CA MET A 99 1.18 -2.35 16.21
C MET A 99 2.07 -1.10 16.28
N LYS A 100 1.57 0.07 15.86
CA LYS A 100 2.32 1.33 15.94
C LYS A 100 2.36 1.87 17.36
N LEU A 101 1.25 1.78 18.09
CA LEU A 101 1.14 2.12 19.50
C LEU A 101 2.15 1.32 20.33
N GLN A 102 2.12 -0.02 20.22
CA GLN A 102 3.07 -0.92 20.87
C GLN A 102 4.53 -0.60 20.48
N SER A 103 4.78 -0.29 19.20
CA SER A 103 6.12 0.14 18.77
C SER A 103 6.57 1.46 19.40
N MET A 104 5.64 2.39 19.71
CA MET A 104 5.97 3.64 20.37
C MET A 104 6.20 3.43 21.86
N VAL A 105 5.37 2.63 22.55
CA VAL A 105 5.60 2.26 23.97
C VAL A 105 6.95 1.55 24.13
N ARG A 106 7.27 0.59 23.24
CA ARG A 106 8.61 -0.03 23.20
C ARG A 106 9.73 0.99 23.07
N LYS A 107 9.51 2.05 22.29
CA LYS A 107 10.51 3.10 22.09
C LYS A 107 10.61 4.03 23.30
N ALA A 108 9.51 4.30 24.01
CA ALA A 108 9.52 5.01 25.29
C ALA A 108 10.36 4.26 26.32
N SER A 109 10.20 2.94 26.42
CA SER A 109 11.05 2.07 27.24
C SER A 109 12.54 2.17 26.86
N GLN A 110 12.86 2.22 25.57
CA GLN A 110 14.25 2.40 25.09
C GLN A 110 14.82 3.77 25.46
N TYR A 111 13.97 4.79 25.61
CA TYR A 111 14.35 6.13 26.08
C TYR A 111 14.30 6.26 27.62
N ASN A 112 14.17 5.14 28.32
CA ASN A 112 14.15 5.06 29.79
C ASN A 112 12.91 5.68 30.45
N TYR A 113 11.80 5.90 29.72
CA TYR A 113 10.52 6.26 30.32
C TYR A 113 9.85 5.04 30.96
N ALA A 114 9.11 5.26 32.04
CA ALA A 114 8.25 4.25 32.63
C ALA A 114 7.20 3.76 31.62
N VAL A 115 7.11 2.45 31.50
CA VAL A 115 6.12 1.73 30.68
C VAL A 115 5.61 0.53 31.45
N ASP A 116 4.38 0.13 31.22
CA ASP A 116 3.88 -1.15 31.70
C ASP A 116 4.39 -2.28 30.79
N PRO A 117 4.83 -3.43 31.31
CA PRO A 117 5.37 -4.53 30.50
C PRO A 117 4.31 -5.37 29.77
N THR A 118 3.02 -5.23 30.09
CA THR A 118 1.92 -6.01 29.50
C THR A 118 1.44 -5.47 28.14
N TYR A 119 1.88 -4.27 27.75
CA TYR A 119 1.50 -3.60 26.50
C TYR A 119 1.68 -4.44 25.22
N ASN A 120 2.49 -5.49 25.24
CA ASN A 120 2.80 -6.34 24.09
C ASN A 120 2.25 -7.78 24.20
N GLN A 121 1.34 -8.06 25.14
CA GLN A 121 0.73 -9.39 25.29
C GLN A 121 -0.36 -9.66 24.25
N ILE A 122 -1.03 -8.61 23.76
CA ILE A 122 -2.04 -8.73 22.71
C ILE A 122 -1.38 -8.91 21.34
N ASP A 123 -1.63 -10.07 20.73
CA ASP A 123 -1.23 -10.37 19.35
C ASP A 123 -2.43 -10.27 18.41
N LEU A 124 -2.35 -9.31 17.47
CA LEU A 124 -3.36 -9.11 16.46
C LEU A 124 -2.80 -9.43 15.08
N HIS A 125 -3.58 -10.16 14.29
CA HIS A 125 -3.22 -10.52 12.93
C HIS A 125 -4.03 -9.74 11.90
N LEU A 126 -3.35 -9.38 10.81
CA LEU A 126 -3.99 -8.77 9.66
C LEU A 126 -4.83 -9.83 8.94
N GLU A 127 -6.08 -9.49 8.66
CA GLU A 127 -6.94 -10.25 7.75
C GLU A 127 -6.47 -10.10 6.30
N ASP A 128 -6.72 -11.13 5.51
CA ASP A 128 -6.49 -11.06 4.07
C ASP A 128 -7.42 -10.04 3.40
N THR A 129 -6.81 -9.07 2.72
CA THR A 129 -7.58 -8.04 2.01
C THR A 129 -8.07 -8.57 0.68
N PHE A 130 -9.36 -8.42 0.37
CA PHE A 130 -9.88 -8.75 -0.95
C PHE A 130 -9.37 -7.79 -2.02
N ALA A 131 -9.06 -8.33 -3.21
CA ALA A 131 -8.58 -7.56 -4.34
C ALA A 131 -8.84 -8.28 -5.67
N VAL A 132 -9.24 -7.53 -6.68
CA VAL A 132 -9.39 -8.03 -8.04
C VAL A 132 -8.10 -7.89 -8.85
N PHE A 133 -7.96 -8.74 -9.86
CA PHE A 133 -6.98 -8.61 -10.94
C PHE A 133 -7.70 -8.70 -12.30
N LEU A 134 -6.99 -8.36 -13.37
CA LEU A 134 -7.47 -8.43 -14.74
C LEU A 134 -6.72 -9.54 -15.48
N SER A 135 -7.47 -10.43 -16.13
CA SER A 135 -6.92 -11.42 -17.03
C SER A 135 -6.31 -10.76 -18.28
N MET A 136 -5.48 -11.50 -19.02
CA MET A 136 -4.93 -11.00 -20.29
C MET A 136 -6.04 -10.70 -21.32
N ASN A 137 -7.13 -11.45 -21.32
CA ASN A 137 -8.29 -11.18 -22.20
C ASN A 137 -8.95 -9.84 -21.86
N GLU A 138 -9.10 -9.52 -20.58
CA GLU A 138 -9.64 -8.24 -20.14
C GLU A 138 -8.69 -7.08 -20.47
N ILE A 139 -7.38 -7.26 -20.25
CA ILE A 139 -6.36 -6.26 -20.62
C ILE A 139 -6.42 -5.98 -22.13
N THR A 140 -6.55 -7.03 -22.94
CA THR A 140 -6.67 -6.94 -24.41
C THR A 140 -7.96 -6.21 -24.82
N ARG A 141 -9.10 -6.55 -24.19
CA ARG A 141 -10.36 -5.84 -24.39
C ARG A 141 -10.24 -4.35 -24.04
N ILE A 142 -9.58 -4.03 -22.92
CA ILE A 142 -9.32 -2.64 -22.52
C ILE A 142 -8.47 -1.95 -23.59
N TYR A 143 -7.40 -2.59 -24.08
CA TYR A 143 -6.50 -2.01 -25.08
C TYR A 143 -7.21 -1.63 -26.38
N TYR A 144 -8.01 -2.54 -26.93
CA TYR A 144 -8.68 -2.33 -28.22
C TYR A 144 -9.93 -1.45 -28.14
N TYR A 145 -10.50 -1.22 -26.95
CA TYR A 145 -11.75 -0.50 -26.79
C TYR A 145 -11.70 0.91 -27.38
N LYS A 146 -12.56 1.22 -28.37
CA LYS A 146 -12.67 2.56 -28.95
C LYS A 146 -13.82 3.33 -28.31
N PHE A 147 -13.50 4.45 -27.64
CA PHE A 147 -14.50 5.31 -27.02
C PHE A 147 -15.35 6.01 -28.09
N ARG A 148 -16.69 5.94 -27.94
CA ARG A 148 -17.64 6.59 -28.86
C ARG A 148 -17.66 8.12 -28.73
N LYS A 149 -17.48 8.64 -27.52
CA LYS A 149 -17.43 10.08 -27.22
C LYS A 149 -16.11 10.41 -26.53
N GLN A 150 -15.27 11.22 -27.17
CA GLN A 150 -13.99 11.68 -26.62
C GLN A 150 -13.92 13.20 -26.63
N ASP A 151 -13.27 13.75 -25.60
CA ASP A 151 -12.86 15.15 -25.59
C ASP A 151 -11.69 15.36 -26.58
N SER A 152 -11.48 16.61 -27.01
CA SER A 152 -10.40 16.97 -27.95
C SER A 152 -9.01 16.54 -27.46
N ARG A 153 -8.81 16.47 -26.14
CA ARG A 153 -7.54 16.08 -25.51
C ARG A 153 -7.35 14.56 -25.38
N ARG A 154 -8.38 13.77 -25.74
CA ARG A 154 -8.42 12.29 -25.65
C ARG A 154 -8.04 11.78 -24.26
N ALA A 155 -8.57 12.39 -23.21
CA ALA A 155 -8.18 12.11 -21.83
C ALA A 155 -8.46 10.64 -21.43
N LYS A 156 -9.62 10.10 -21.83
CA LYS A 156 -10.00 8.71 -21.57
C LYS A 156 -9.01 7.72 -22.19
N GLU A 157 -8.62 7.97 -23.43
CA GLU A 157 -7.67 7.15 -24.19
C GLU A 157 -6.29 7.16 -23.54
N LYS A 158 -5.81 8.34 -23.11
CA LYS A 158 -4.55 8.48 -22.38
C LYS A 158 -4.53 7.71 -21.06
N ILE A 159 -5.62 7.77 -20.29
CA ILE A 159 -5.73 7.05 -19.00
C ILE A 159 -5.78 5.54 -19.22
N ARG A 160 -6.55 5.08 -20.21
CA ARG A 160 -6.63 3.68 -20.63
C ARG A 160 -5.24 3.15 -21.02
N ASP A 161 -4.53 3.85 -21.89
CA ASP A 161 -3.22 3.43 -22.38
C ASP A 161 -2.19 3.40 -21.25
N LEU A 162 -2.17 4.43 -20.40
CA LEU A 162 -1.29 4.44 -19.23
C LEU A 162 -1.59 3.29 -18.27
N PHE A 163 -2.87 2.92 -18.11
CA PHE A 163 -3.26 1.77 -17.29
C PHE A 163 -2.79 0.44 -17.90
N VAL A 164 -2.93 0.26 -19.21
CA VAL A 164 -2.43 -0.93 -19.94
C VAL A 164 -0.91 -1.06 -19.79
N VAL A 165 -0.16 0.04 -19.88
CA VAL A 165 1.29 0.04 -19.59
C VAL A 165 1.56 -0.48 -18.17
N GLY A 166 0.79 -0.03 -17.17
CA GLY A 166 0.89 -0.56 -15.82
C GLY A 166 0.64 -2.08 -15.74
N CYS A 167 -0.39 -2.57 -16.44
CA CYS A 167 -0.80 -3.97 -16.47
C CYS A 167 0.25 -4.90 -17.11
N LEU A 168 1.12 -4.36 -17.96
CA LEU A 168 2.09 -5.14 -18.74
C LEU A 168 3.55 -4.91 -18.29
N THR A 169 3.78 -4.00 -17.35
CA THR A 169 5.13 -3.72 -16.81
C THR A 169 5.28 -4.09 -15.34
N ALA A 170 4.17 -4.36 -14.64
CA ALA A 170 4.12 -4.61 -13.21
C ALA A 170 4.72 -3.50 -12.32
N LEU A 171 4.96 -2.32 -12.87
CA LEU A 171 5.44 -1.15 -12.13
C LEU A 171 4.32 -0.59 -11.23
N ARG A 172 4.69 0.16 -10.19
CA ARG A 172 3.70 0.91 -9.39
C ARG A 172 3.26 2.14 -10.17
N TYR A 173 2.07 2.67 -9.87
CA TYR A 173 1.59 3.92 -10.47
C TYR A 173 2.62 5.03 -10.45
N SER A 174 3.24 5.28 -9.29
CA SER A 174 4.28 6.30 -9.14
C SER A 174 5.48 6.13 -10.05
N ASP A 175 5.73 4.90 -10.51
CA ASP A 175 6.85 4.55 -11.37
C ASP A 175 6.43 4.58 -12.85
N TYR A 176 5.31 3.96 -13.22
CA TYR A 176 4.85 3.95 -14.62
C TYR A 176 4.24 5.28 -15.09
N SER A 177 3.65 6.09 -14.19
CA SER A 177 3.13 7.42 -14.54
C SER A 177 4.21 8.47 -14.78
N THR A 178 5.48 8.10 -14.58
CA THR A 178 6.65 8.96 -14.74
C THR A 178 7.67 8.36 -15.70
N LEU A 179 7.28 7.39 -16.53
CA LEU A 179 8.17 6.89 -17.58
C LEU A 179 8.39 7.97 -18.64
N THR A 180 9.63 8.15 -19.03
CA THR A 180 10.07 9.04 -20.11
C THR A 180 10.74 8.22 -21.20
N GLN A 181 11.04 8.87 -22.34
CA GLN A 181 11.74 8.24 -23.46
C GLN A 181 13.03 7.53 -23.02
N ASP A 182 13.79 8.12 -22.10
CA ASP A 182 15.06 7.59 -21.57
C ASP A 182 14.92 6.25 -20.83
N ASN A 183 13.71 5.93 -20.37
CA ASN A 183 13.44 4.66 -19.71
C ASN A 183 13.32 3.50 -20.69
N PHE A 184 13.15 3.74 -21.99
CA PHE A 184 13.01 2.71 -23.01
C PHE A 184 14.34 2.47 -23.71
N GLN A 185 14.92 1.28 -23.49
CA GLN A 185 16.27 0.94 -23.93
C GLN A 185 16.30 -0.49 -24.49
N ASN A 186 16.58 -0.64 -25.79
CA ASN A 186 16.80 -1.93 -26.46
C ASN A 186 15.76 -3.02 -26.10
N ASP A 187 14.47 -2.72 -26.29
CA ASP A 187 13.33 -3.60 -25.93
C ASP A 187 13.05 -3.79 -24.43
N PHE A 188 13.71 -3.04 -23.56
CA PHE A 188 13.46 -3.05 -22.12
C PHE A 188 13.02 -1.70 -21.59
N ILE A 189 12.26 -1.75 -20.50
CA ILE A 189 11.95 -0.61 -19.65
C ILE A 189 12.88 -0.68 -18.44
N VAL A 190 13.72 0.33 -18.30
CA VAL A 190 14.65 0.49 -17.18
C VAL A 190 14.18 1.62 -16.29
N LYS A 191 13.81 1.31 -15.05
CA LYS A 191 13.29 2.30 -14.09
C LYS A 191 13.87 2.08 -12.71
N ARG A 192 14.36 3.15 -12.10
CA ARG A 192 14.68 3.19 -10.67
C ARG A 192 13.40 3.46 -9.88
N THR A 193 12.95 2.46 -9.12
CA THR A 193 11.68 2.50 -8.37
C THR A 193 11.71 3.52 -7.23
N LYS A 194 10.69 4.38 -7.13
CA LYS A 194 10.64 5.45 -6.12
C LYS A 194 10.58 4.91 -4.69
N LYS A 195 9.79 3.86 -4.45
CA LYS A 195 9.53 3.33 -3.10
C LYS A 195 10.70 2.53 -2.52
N THR A 196 11.32 1.69 -3.36
CA THR A 196 12.33 0.72 -2.93
C THR A 196 13.75 1.11 -3.30
N ASN A 197 13.92 2.14 -4.14
CA ASN A 197 15.19 2.61 -4.66
C ASN A 197 15.99 1.51 -5.41
N VAL A 198 15.28 0.58 -6.03
CA VAL A 198 15.84 -0.54 -6.80
C VAL A 198 15.61 -0.29 -8.28
N THR A 199 16.63 -0.51 -9.10
CA THR A 199 16.51 -0.50 -10.56
C THR A 199 15.89 -1.81 -11.04
N VAL A 200 14.76 -1.70 -11.72
CA VAL A 200 14.10 -2.83 -12.38
C VAL A 200 14.27 -2.71 -13.89
N LYS A 201 14.45 -3.86 -14.55
CA LYS A 201 14.55 -3.99 -16.01
C LYS A 201 13.46 -4.94 -16.46
N VAL A 202 12.49 -4.45 -17.23
CA VAL A 202 11.28 -5.18 -17.62
C VAL A 202 11.23 -5.32 -19.14
N PRO A 203 11.05 -6.52 -19.70
CA PRO A 203 10.85 -6.70 -21.15
C PRO A 203 9.59 -5.97 -21.63
N MET A 204 9.65 -5.32 -22.79
CA MET A 204 8.48 -4.66 -23.38
C MET A 204 7.54 -5.66 -24.04
N HIS A 205 6.26 -5.58 -23.67
CA HIS A 205 5.17 -6.26 -24.36
C HIS A 205 4.80 -5.50 -25.65
N ASP A 206 4.28 -6.18 -26.67
CA ASP A 206 3.92 -5.58 -27.97
C ASP A 206 2.94 -4.41 -27.83
N TYR A 207 1.85 -4.58 -27.07
CA TYR A 207 0.94 -3.47 -26.76
C TYR A 207 1.62 -2.26 -26.10
N VAL A 208 2.67 -2.48 -25.30
CA VAL A 208 3.44 -1.38 -24.72
C VAL A 208 4.24 -0.66 -25.80
N ARG A 209 4.88 -1.40 -26.73
CA ARG A 209 5.56 -0.83 -27.90
C ARG A 209 4.62 0.04 -28.74
N GLU A 210 3.43 -0.48 -29.06
CA GLU A 210 2.42 0.24 -29.85
C GLU A 210 1.97 1.53 -29.15
N ILE A 211 1.72 1.48 -27.83
CA ILE A 211 1.35 2.66 -27.04
C ILE A 211 2.49 3.68 -27.04
N ILE A 212 3.73 3.27 -26.85
CA ILE A 212 4.89 4.19 -26.83
C ILE A 212 5.04 4.86 -28.20
N ALA A 213 4.94 4.09 -29.29
CA ALA A 213 5.04 4.61 -30.65
C ALA A 213 3.93 5.64 -30.94
N LYS A 214 2.70 5.35 -30.50
CA LYS A 214 1.55 6.26 -30.62
C LYS A 214 1.77 7.62 -29.95
N TYR A 215 2.55 7.67 -28.87
CA TYR A 215 2.86 8.91 -28.14
C TYR A 215 4.26 9.46 -28.45
N GLY A 216 4.96 8.93 -29.45
CA GLY A 216 6.31 9.38 -29.83
C GLY A 216 7.31 9.28 -28.67
N GLY A 217 7.22 8.24 -27.84
CA GLY A 217 8.09 8.05 -26.68
C GLY A 217 7.62 8.71 -25.37
N ASN A 218 6.69 9.66 -25.45
CA ASN A 218 6.22 10.45 -24.30
C ASN A 218 4.84 10.00 -23.81
N ILE A 219 4.80 8.92 -23.04
CA ILE A 219 3.55 8.39 -22.51
C ILE A 219 2.85 9.41 -21.57
N PRO A 220 1.51 9.34 -21.43
CA PRO A 220 0.77 10.25 -20.56
C PRO A 220 1.31 10.24 -19.12
N ASN A 221 1.61 11.41 -18.58
CA ASN A 221 2.20 11.59 -17.26
C ASN A 221 1.52 12.74 -16.48
N GLY A 222 1.97 12.97 -15.24
CA GLY A 222 1.57 14.15 -14.45
C GLY A 222 0.17 14.12 -13.81
N LEU A 223 -0.58 13.04 -13.99
CA LEU A 223 -1.88 12.87 -13.34
C LEU A 223 -1.70 12.54 -11.85
N CYS A 224 -2.48 13.20 -10.98
CA CYS A 224 -2.55 12.79 -9.59
C CYS A 224 -3.29 11.44 -9.49
N ILE A 225 -2.86 10.58 -8.57
CA ILE A 225 -3.37 9.20 -8.45
C ILE A 225 -4.87 9.16 -8.14
N GLN A 226 -5.37 10.13 -7.37
CA GLN A 226 -6.79 10.24 -7.02
C GLN A 226 -7.64 10.49 -8.27
N TYR A 227 -7.21 11.44 -9.11
CA TYR A 227 -7.88 11.75 -10.37
C TYR A 227 -7.79 10.56 -11.33
N PHE A 228 -6.60 9.98 -11.49
CA PHE A 228 -6.42 8.78 -12.32
C PHE A 228 -7.37 7.65 -11.90
N ASN A 229 -7.44 7.32 -10.61
CA ASN A 229 -8.33 6.27 -10.12
C ASN A 229 -9.82 6.60 -10.33
N LYS A 230 -10.24 7.86 -10.13
CA LYS A 230 -11.63 8.29 -10.34
C LYS A 230 -12.06 8.08 -11.80
N TYR A 231 -11.25 8.55 -12.75
CA TYR A 231 -11.56 8.43 -14.17
C TYR A 231 -11.38 7.01 -14.70
N LEU A 232 -10.39 6.26 -14.16
CA LEU A 232 -10.19 4.86 -14.50
C LEU A 232 -11.46 4.04 -14.25
N LYS A 233 -12.14 4.23 -13.11
CA LYS A 233 -13.39 3.53 -12.81
C LYS A 233 -14.49 3.81 -13.85
N LEU A 234 -14.67 5.07 -14.24
CA LEU A 234 -15.64 5.46 -15.26
C LEU A 234 -15.32 4.82 -16.62
N ILE A 235 -14.04 4.77 -16.98
CA ILE A 235 -13.56 4.11 -18.20
C ILE A 235 -13.84 2.61 -18.15
N MET A 236 -13.55 1.95 -17.03
CA MET A 236 -13.79 0.51 -16.86
C MET A 236 -15.29 0.16 -16.89
N HIS A 237 -16.15 1.03 -16.36
CA HIS A 237 -17.60 0.91 -16.48
C HIS A 237 -18.04 1.03 -17.96
N GLU A 238 -17.56 2.04 -18.69
CA GLU A 238 -17.88 2.23 -20.13
C GLU A 238 -17.39 1.07 -21.02
N ILE A 239 -16.27 0.45 -20.64
CA ILE A 239 -15.75 -0.77 -21.31
C ILE A 239 -16.65 -1.97 -21.04
N GLY A 240 -17.41 -1.98 -19.94
CA GLY A 240 -18.35 -3.04 -19.56
C GLY A 240 -17.73 -4.14 -18.70
N LEU A 241 -16.88 -3.78 -17.73
CA LEU A 241 -16.38 -4.69 -16.68
C LEU A 241 -17.34 -4.73 -15.48
N THR A 242 -18.54 -5.25 -15.69
CA THR A 242 -19.68 -5.19 -14.74
C THR A 242 -19.95 -6.49 -14.00
N ASP A 243 -19.01 -7.45 -14.04
CA ASP A 243 -19.16 -8.71 -13.31
C ASP A 243 -19.34 -8.44 -11.80
N LYS A 244 -20.35 -9.06 -11.20
CA LYS A 244 -20.65 -8.91 -9.77
C LYS A 244 -19.68 -9.75 -8.95
N ILE A 245 -19.06 -9.11 -7.96
CA ILE A 245 -18.06 -9.69 -7.09
C ILE A 245 -18.49 -9.45 -5.64
N THR A 246 -18.67 -10.54 -4.91
CA THR A 246 -19.02 -10.52 -3.49
C THR A 246 -17.78 -10.81 -2.65
N TYR A 247 -17.56 -10.00 -1.63
CA TYR A 247 -16.46 -10.20 -0.67
C TYR A 247 -16.85 -9.67 0.70
N SER A 248 -16.16 -10.16 1.73
CA SER A 248 -16.40 -9.80 3.12
C SER A 248 -15.14 -9.19 3.73
N TYR A 249 -15.33 -8.37 4.77
CA TYR A 249 -14.26 -7.78 5.56
C TYR A 249 -14.80 -7.41 6.94
N THR A 250 -13.92 -7.30 7.94
CA THR A 250 -14.32 -6.87 9.28
C THR A 250 -14.27 -5.34 9.42
N VAL A 251 -15.35 -4.75 9.92
CA VAL A 251 -15.49 -3.33 10.25
C VAL A 251 -16.29 -3.18 11.54
N GLY A 252 -15.76 -2.42 12.49
CA GLY A 252 -16.38 -2.24 13.81
C GLY A 252 -16.73 -3.56 14.50
N GLY A 253 -15.75 -4.48 14.59
CA GLY A 253 -15.91 -5.80 15.20
C GLY A 253 -16.85 -6.76 14.47
N LYS A 254 -17.43 -6.39 13.33
CA LYS A 254 -18.42 -7.20 12.60
C LYS A 254 -18.01 -7.48 11.17
N ILE A 255 -18.25 -8.71 10.72
CA ILE A 255 -18.05 -9.10 9.32
C ILE A 255 -19.15 -8.44 8.47
N LYS A 256 -18.73 -7.67 7.48
CA LYS A 256 -19.61 -7.03 6.50
C LYS A 256 -19.35 -7.61 5.12
N THR A 257 -20.37 -8.22 4.54
CA THR A 257 -20.36 -8.72 3.16
C THR A 257 -20.93 -7.66 2.22
N VAL A 258 -20.24 -7.41 1.11
CA VAL A 258 -20.69 -6.47 0.08
C VAL A 258 -20.56 -7.09 -1.30
N THR A 259 -21.49 -6.73 -2.18
CA THR A 259 -21.43 -7.08 -3.61
C THR A 259 -21.18 -5.82 -4.40
N LYS A 260 -20.14 -5.83 -5.24
CA LYS A 260 -19.76 -4.71 -6.10
C LYS A 260 -19.51 -5.18 -7.51
N GLU A 261 -19.65 -4.29 -8.47
CA GLU A 261 -19.23 -4.57 -9.84
C GLU A 261 -17.71 -4.44 -9.97
N LYS A 262 -17.11 -5.25 -10.85
CA LYS A 262 -15.64 -5.34 -10.99
C LYS A 262 -14.99 -3.99 -11.23
N TRP A 263 -15.57 -3.13 -12.08
CA TRP A 263 -15.07 -1.78 -12.35
C TRP A 263 -14.95 -0.90 -11.10
N GLU A 264 -15.81 -1.08 -10.09
CA GLU A 264 -15.75 -0.31 -8.84
C GLU A 264 -14.50 -0.65 -8.02
N LEU A 265 -13.97 -1.85 -8.21
CA LEU A 265 -12.84 -2.42 -7.47
C LEU A 265 -11.51 -2.17 -8.18
N ILE A 266 -11.54 -1.71 -9.43
CA ILE A 266 -10.33 -1.40 -10.21
C ILE A 266 -9.72 -0.07 -9.73
N CYS A 267 -8.41 -0.09 -9.55
CA CYS A 267 -7.60 1.08 -9.27
C CYS A 267 -6.24 0.95 -9.95
N SER A 268 -5.42 1.99 -9.90
CA SER A 268 -4.03 1.96 -10.40
C SER A 268 -3.20 0.79 -9.86
N HIS A 269 -3.47 0.31 -8.64
CA HIS A 269 -2.75 -0.85 -8.10
C HIS A 269 -3.22 -2.19 -8.68
N THR A 270 -4.44 -2.26 -9.21
CA THR A 270 -4.95 -3.42 -9.94
C THR A 270 -4.03 -3.77 -11.09
N ALA A 271 -3.50 -2.78 -11.82
CA ALA A 271 -2.55 -3.00 -12.90
C ALA A 271 -1.34 -3.86 -12.49
N ARG A 272 -0.67 -3.49 -11.40
CA ARG A 272 0.49 -4.24 -10.90
C ARG A 272 0.11 -5.65 -10.43
N ARG A 273 -1.06 -5.81 -9.82
CA ARG A 273 -1.57 -7.13 -9.39
C ARG A 273 -1.88 -8.02 -10.59
N SER A 274 -2.57 -7.48 -11.60
CA SER A 274 -2.83 -8.16 -12.87
C SER A 274 -1.54 -8.64 -13.53
N ALA A 275 -0.55 -7.77 -13.62
CA ALA A 275 0.75 -8.13 -14.19
C ALA A 275 1.41 -9.29 -13.43
N ALA A 276 1.51 -9.19 -12.10
CA ALA A 276 2.12 -10.22 -11.27
C ALA A 276 1.37 -11.55 -11.33
N THR A 277 0.03 -11.52 -11.21
CA THR A 277 -0.81 -12.73 -11.28
C THR A 277 -0.75 -13.37 -12.65
N ASN A 278 -0.84 -12.60 -13.75
CA ASN A 278 -0.79 -13.16 -15.10
C ASN A 278 0.59 -13.76 -15.42
N LEU A 279 1.68 -13.10 -15.02
CA LEU A 279 3.03 -13.66 -15.16
C LEU A 279 3.18 -14.98 -14.40
N TYR A 280 2.67 -15.03 -13.16
CA TYR A 280 2.67 -16.24 -12.34
C TYR A 280 1.85 -17.37 -12.98
N LEU A 281 0.65 -17.06 -13.47
CA LEU A 281 -0.25 -17.99 -14.14
C LEU A 281 0.32 -18.57 -15.44
N THR A 282 1.32 -17.94 -16.07
CA THR A 282 1.97 -18.55 -17.25
C THR A 282 2.65 -19.87 -16.92
N GLY A 283 3.07 -20.09 -15.66
CA GLY A 283 3.82 -21.27 -15.23
C GLY A 283 5.23 -21.38 -15.82
N ARG A 284 5.66 -20.44 -16.67
CA ARG A 284 6.94 -20.50 -17.40
C ARG A 284 8.11 -19.88 -16.64
N MET A 285 7.83 -18.93 -15.75
CA MET A 285 8.84 -18.19 -15.01
C MET A 285 8.92 -18.66 -13.57
N LYS A 286 10.13 -18.71 -13.02
CA LYS A 286 10.34 -18.99 -11.60
C LYS A 286 9.84 -17.81 -10.77
N THR A 287 9.29 -18.09 -9.59
CA THR A 287 8.84 -17.07 -8.62
C THR A 287 9.87 -15.98 -8.38
N LEU A 288 11.15 -16.35 -8.23
CA LEU A 288 12.25 -15.42 -8.02
C LEU A 288 12.45 -14.42 -9.17
N GLU A 289 12.23 -14.86 -10.42
CA GLU A 289 12.36 -14.02 -11.61
C GLU A 289 11.26 -12.98 -11.65
N ILE A 290 10.01 -13.41 -11.40
CA ILE A 290 8.86 -12.51 -11.32
C ILE A 290 9.04 -11.52 -10.16
N MET A 291 9.56 -11.96 -9.01
CA MET A 291 9.87 -11.07 -7.88
C MET A 291 10.91 -10.01 -8.23
N ARG A 292 11.98 -10.38 -8.95
CA ARG A 292 13.01 -9.42 -9.41
C ARG A 292 12.42 -8.40 -10.40
N LEU A 293 11.63 -8.87 -11.37
CA LEU A 293 10.97 -8.02 -12.36
C LEU A 293 10.01 -7.02 -11.69
N THR A 294 9.21 -7.51 -10.75
CA THR A 294 8.24 -6.70 -10.03
C THR A 294 8.89 -5.84 -8.93
N GLY A 295 10.11 -6.15 -8.48
CA GLY A 295 10.80 -5.43 -7.41
C GLY A 295 10.28 -5.76 -6.00
N HIS A 296 9.92 -7.03 -5.76
CA HIS A 296 9.61 -7.56 -4.43
C HIS A 296 10.87 -8.18 -3.80
N LYS A 297 11.15 -7.84 -2.54
CA LYS A 297 12.31 -8.36 -1.80
C LYS A 297 12.06 -9.68 -1.09
N THR A 298 10.81 -9.96 -0.72
CA THR A 298 10.43 -11.15 0.05
C THR A 298 9.23 -11.83 -0.60
N GLU A 299 9.17 -13.16 -0.50
CA GLU A 299 8.11 -13.98 -1.07
C GLU A 299 6.76 -13.67 -0.43
N GLN A 300 6.70 -13.52 0.89
CA GLN A 300 5.48 -13.14 1.60
C GLN A 300 4.85 -11.85 1.04
N ASN A 301 5.68 -10.85 0.71
CA ASN A 301 5.19 -9.62 0.10
C ASN A 301 4.75 -9.82 -1.35
N PHE A 302 5.35 -10.76 -2.08
CA PHE A 302 4.99 -11.08 -3.46
C PHE A 302 3.66 -11.83 -3.53
N PHE A 303 3.47 -12.87 -2.71
CA PHE A 303 2.24 -13.67 -2.71
C PHE A 303 0.99 -12.86 -2.34
N ARG A 304 1.12 -11.77 -1.58
CA ARG A 304 0.01 -10.80 -1.36
C ARG A 304 -0.55 -10.15 -2.65
N TYR A 305 0.23 -10.17 -3.74
CA TYR A 305 -0.17 -9.67 -5.06
C TYR A 305 -0.77 -10.75 -5.94
N ILE A 306 -0.43 -12.01 -5.69
CA ILE A 306 -0.93 -13.16 -6.43
C ILE A 306 -2.34 -13.45 -5.94
N ARG A 307 -3.32 -13.14 -6.80
CA ARG A 307 -4.75 -13.27 -6.49
C ARG A 307 -5.35 -14.43 -7.27
N LEU A 308 -4.83 -15.63 -6.99
CA LEU A 308 -5.37 -16.85 -7.55
C LEU A 308 -6.67 -17.20 -6.82
N THR A 309 -7.71 -17.48 -7.60
CA THR A 309 -8.88 -18.16 -7.07
C THR A 309 -8.61 -19.67 -7.00
N SER A 310 -9.44 -20.39 -6.25
CA SER A 310 -9.45 -21.85 -6.24
C SER A 310 -9.62 -22.39 -7.66
N ASP A 311 -10.47 -21.74 -8.46
CA ASP A 311 -10.73 -22.09 -9.87
C ASP A 311 -9.50 -21.87 -10.75
N ASP A 312 -8.77 -20.76 -10.57
CA ASP A 312 -7.54 -20.49 -11.33
C ASP A 312 -6.47 -21.53 -11.03
N THR A 313 -6.39 -21.96 -9.77
CA THR A 313 -5.45 -22.99 -9.31
C THR A 313 -5.84 -24.35 -9.89
N ALA A 314 -7.13 -24.72 -9.81
CA ALA A 314 -7.63 -25.97 -10.39
C ALA A 314 -7.41 -26.03 -11.91
N ARG A 315 -7.66 -24.93 -12.63
CA ARG A 315 -7.43 -24.86 -14.08
C ARG A 315 -5.96 -25.03 -14.44
N SER A 316 -5.05 -24.38 -13.70
CA SER A 316 -3.62 -24.43 -14.02
C SER A 316 -3.02 -25.82 -13.82
N ILE A 317 -3.47 -26.57 -12.81
CA ILE A 317 -2.98 -27.93 -12.53
C ILE A 317 -3.76 -29.04 -13.25
N SER A 318 -4.96 -28.76 -13.77
CA SER A 318 -5.75 -29.74 -14.55
C SER A 318 -5.04 -30.29 -15.79
N GLY A 319 -3.98 -29.59 -16.24
CA GLY A 319 -3.10 -29.97 -17.32
C GLY A 319 -2.06 -31.03 -16.99
N ASP A 320 -1.78 -31.26 -15.71
CA ASP A 320 -0.65 -32.05 -15.25
C ASP A 320 -0.86 -33.56 -15.48
N MET A 321 0.23 -34.28 -15.76
CA MET A 321 0.20 -35.74 -15.93
C MET A 321 -0.25 -36.46 -14.66
N PHE A 322 -0.11 -35.85 -13.49
CA PHE A 322 -0.68 -36.39 -12.25
C PHE A 322 -2.22 -36.55 -12.34
N PHE A 323 -2.91 -35.64 -13.03
CA PHE A 323 -4.37 -35.64 -13.16
C PHE A 323 -4.87 -36.21 -14.49
N ARG A 324 -3.96 -36.60 -15.40
CA ARG A 324 -4.28 -37.10 -16.73
C ARG A 324 -3.72 -38.51 -16.89
N LYS A 325 -4.49 -39.40 -17.53
CA LYS A 325 -4.08 -40.79 -17.78
C LYS A 325 -2.87 -40.89 -18.69
#